data_AF-A0A968MXP7-F1
#
_entry.id   AF-A0A968MXP7-F1
#
_cell.length_a   1.000
_cell.length_b   1.000
_cell.length_c   1.000
_cell.angle_alpha   90.00
_cell.angle_beta   90.00
_cell.angle_gamma   90.00
#
_symmetry.space_group_name_H-M   'P 1'
#
loop_
_entity.id
_entity.type
_entity.pdbx_description
1 polymer ?
#
loop_
_entity_poly.entity_id
_entity_poly.type
_entity_poly.pdbx_seq_one_letter_code
_entity_poly.pdbx_strand_id
1 'polypeptide(L)'
;MKTKLTAAVFTLFIYSLSFAQIKITTSQNVGVGVDAPVCKFAIGDVGNTYTKAYIYNSNTGASQRGLQVYQAKTTIGASWSYGIIASVEQGSCSGFLAGISSSAYRGSTAYSNVRTYGLLAQAGNGHNGFNYALYAQLLGSRNGAAVYATIPSKAGDIDVNGMWAGYFRGNVNIEGAIYLNSVYYASDTSLKKDIKPLETDNLSKLIAFNPIKYKLKKPI
;
A
#
# COMPACT_ATOMS: atom_id res chain seq x y z
N MET A 1 57.92 27.95 -32.90
CA MET A 1 57.00 28.17 -31.76
C MET A 1 55.50 27.97 -32.12
N LYS A 2 55.16 27.20 -33.17
CA LYS A 2 53.76 27.05 -33.64
C LYS A 2 53.15 25.66 -33.41
N THR A 3 53.94 24.67 -33.00
CA THR A 3 53.48 23.27 -32.83
C THR A 3 53.07 22.92 -31.40
N LYS A 4 53.40 23.76 -30.40
CA LYS A 4 53.04 23.53 -28.99
C LYS A 4 51.66 24.07 -28.61
N LEU A 5 51.10 24.97 -29.41
CA LEU A 5 49.80 25.60 -29.14
C LEU A 5 48.63 24.69 -29.56
N THR A 6 48.81 23.85 -30.59
CA THR A 6 47.77 22.95 -31.10
C THR A 6 47.50 21.77 -30.16
N ALA A 7 48.53 21.26 -29.48
CA ALA A 7 48.36 20.20 -28.48
C ALA A 7 47.60 20.68 -27.23
N ALA A 8 47.84 21.92 -26.78
CA ALA A 8 47.15 22.47 -25.61
C ALA A 8 45.65 22.70 -25.86
N VAL A 9 45.27 23.10 -27.08
CA VAL A 9 43.86 23.32 -27.45
C VAL A 9 43.10 21.99 -27.60
N PHE A 10 43.75 20.93 -28.07
CA PHE A 10 43.13 19.59 -28.14
C PHE A 10 42.97 18.93 -26.76
N THR A 11 43.85 19.25 -25.80
CA THR A 11 43.77 18.71 -24.43
C THR A 11 42.71 19.42 -23.59
N LEU A 12 42.42 20.70 -23.85
CA LEU A 12 41.39 21.47 -23.15
C LEU A 12 39.95 21.03 -23.49
N PHE A 13 39.71 20.50 -24.70
CA PHE A 13 38.38 20.01 -25.10
C PHE A 13 37.97 18.70 -24.43
N ILE A 14 38.91 18.00 -23.78
CA ILE A 14 38.66 16.71 -23.12
C ILE A 14 38.26 16.90 -21.64
N TYR A 15 38.56 18.06 -21.04
CA TYR A 15 38.28 18.33 -19.62
C TYR A 15 36.94 19.03 -19.34
N SER A 16 36.23 19.50 -20.37
CA SER A 16 34.86 20.02 -20.22
C SER A 16 33.82 18.97 -20.62
N LEU A 17 34.01 17.71 -20.22
CA LEU A 17 32.90 16.76 -20.14
C LEU A 17 31.99 17.22 -18.98
N SER A 18 31.19 18.25 -19.26
CA SER A 18 29.92 18.48 -18.61
C SER A 18 29.28 17.12 -18.37
N PHE A 19 29.08 16.75 -17.10
CA PHE A 19 28.63 15.44 -16.67
C PHE A 19 27.69 14.84 -17.70
N ALA A 20 28.08 13.72 -18.32
CA ALA A 20 27.20 13.04 -19.23
C ALA A 20 25.91 12.76 -18.44
N GLN A 21 24.80 13.37 -18.87
CA GLN A 21 23.51 13.18 -18.21
C GLN A 21 23.15 11.70 -18.18
N ILE A 22 23.71 10.90 -19.10
CA ILE A 22 23.65 9.44 -19.14
C ILE A 22 25.09 8.90 -19.23
N LYS A 23 25.45 7.98 -18.33
CA LYS A 23 26.73 7.25 -18.33
C LYS A 23 26.49 5.76 -18.44
N ILE A 24 27.28 5.08 -19.26
CA ILE A 24 27.27 3.62 -19.36
C ILE A 24 28.61 3.10 -18.86
N THR A 25 28.60 2.22 -17.86
CA THR A 25 29.82 1.66 -17.27
C THR A 25 30.31 0.43 -18.05
N THR A 26 31.54 0.00 -17.77
CA THR A 26 32.10 -1.26 -18.32
C THR A 26 31.29 -2.49 -17.91
N SER A 27 30.60 -2.42 -16.77
CA SER A 27 29.65 -3.45 -16.31
C SER A 27 28.27 -3.36 -16.99
N GLN A 28 28.13 -2.51 -18.02
CA GLN A 28 26.89 -2.27 -18.76
C GLN A 28 25.75 -1.78 -17.85
N ASN A 29 26.08 -0.97 -16.84
CA ASN A 29 25.10 -0.27 -16.02
C ASN A 29 24.93 1.15 -16.56
N VAL A 30 23.70 1.64 -16.57
CA VAL A 30 23.34 2.97 -17.08
C VAL A 30 22.98 3.86 -15.90
N GLY A 31 23.69 4.98 -15.74
CA GLY A 31 23.45 5.99 -14.72
C GLY A 31 22.97 7.29 -15.35
N VAL A 32 21.91 7.90 -14.83
CA VAL A 32 21.45 9.23 -15.24
C VAL A 32 21.75 10.23 -14.13
N GLY A 33 22.73 11.11 -14.36
CA GLY A 33 23.31 11.97 -13.31
C GLY A 33 24.09 11.19 -12.25
N VAL A 34 24.64 10.02 -12.61
CA VAL A 34 25.29 9.08 -11.69
C VAL A 34 26.54 8.49 -12.33
N ASP A 35 27.68 8.58 -11.64
CA ASP A 35 28.97 8.16 -12.19
C ASP A 35 29.31 6.68 -11.99
N ALA A 36 28.77 6.04 -10.96
CA ALA A 36 29.06 4.67 -10.60
C ALA A 36 27.77 3.92 -10.20
N PRO A 37 26.82 3.73 -11.14
CA PRO A 37 25.59 3.00 -10.87
C PRO A 37 25.88 1.54 -10.50
N VAL A 38 25.33 1.10 -9.37
CA VAL A 38 25.47 -0.29 -8.88
C VAL A 38 24.37 -1.21 -9.40
N CYS A 39 23.23 -0.67 -9.81
CA CYS A 39 22.15 -1.38 -10.52
C CYS A 39 22.20 -1.13 -12.03
N LYS A 40 21.40 -1.89 -12.80
CA LYS A 40 21.43 -1.81 -14.28
C LYS A 40 20.99 -0.46 -14.82
N PHE A 41 20.04 0.18 -14.16
CA PHE A 41 19.58 1.52 -14.46
C PHE A 41 19.43 2.32 -13.16
N ALA A 42 20.14 3.43 -13.01
CA ALA A 42 20.08 4.26 -11.81
C ALA A 42 19.88 5.73 -12.20
N ILE A 43 18.95 6.44 -11.54
CA ILE A 43 18.69 7.85 -11.75
C ILE A 43 18.88 8.58 -10.42
N GLY A 44 19.73 9.62 -10.42
CA GLY A 44 19.90 10.54 -9.29
C GLY A 44 20.78 10.05 -8.13
N ASP A 45 20.99 8.74 -7.98
CA ASP A 45 21.93 8.13 -7.03
C ASP A 45 22.44 6.77 -7.56
N VAL A 46 23.48 6.21 -6.93
CA VAL A 46 24.14 4.95 -7.32
C VAL A 46 23.19 3.74 -7.37
N GLY A 47 22.11 3.78 -6.60
CA GLY A 47 21.09 2.73 -6.52
C GLY A 47 21.40 1.62 -5.53
N ASN A 48 20.79 0.46 -5.74
CA ASN A 48 20.88 -0.69 -4.83
C ASN A 48 21.15 -1.98 -5.62
N THR A 49 22.08 -2.81 -5.15
CA THR A 49 22.49 -4.07 -5.81
C THR A 49 21.37 -5.11 -5.93
N TYR A 50 20.31 -5.02 -5.11
CA TYR A 50 19.13 -5.87 -5.17
C TYR A 50 18.10 -5.44 -6.23
N THR A 51 18.32 -4.30 -6.90
CA THR A 51 17.37 -3.74 -7.87
C THR A 51 17.97 -3.70 -9.27
N LYS A 52 17.11 -3.74 -10.30
CA LYS A 52 17.55 -3.49 -11.69
C LYS A 52 17.40 -2.02 -12.08
N ALA A 53 16.35 -1.37 -11.62
CA ALA A 53 16.09 0.05 -11.83
C ALA A 53 15.94 0.75 -10.47
N TYR A 54 16.57 1.92 -10.33
CA TYR A 54 16.50 2.74 -9.13
C TYR A 54 16.30 4.20 -9.50
N ILE A 55 15.38 4.88 -8.83
CA ILE A 55 15.05 6.29 -9.06
C ILE A 55 15.11 7.01 -7.71
N TYR A 56 16.00 7.97 -7.60
CA TYR A 56 16.10 8.86 -6.46
C TYR A 56 15.91 10.30 -6.88
N ASN A 57 15.07 11.02 -6.14
CA ASN A 57 14.88 12.45 -6.31
C ASN A 57 15.46 13.15 -5.08
N SER A 58 16.58 13.85 -5.28
CA SER A 58 17.26 14.64 -4.24
C SER A 58 16.60 15.99 -3.98
N ASN A 59 15.63 16.41 -4.79
CA ASN A 59 14.95 17.69 -4.61
C ASN A 59 14.10 17.69 -3.34
N THR A 60 14.34 18.69 -2.48
CA THR A 60 13.67 18.85 -1.18
C THR A 60 12.56 19.90 -1.18
N GLY A 61 12.22 20.44 -2.35
CA GLY A 61 11.14 21.41 -2.51
C GLY A 61 9.75 20.84 -2.20
N ALA A 62 8.73 21.70 -2.25
CA ALA A 62 7.34 21.24 -2.13
C ALA A 62 6.91 20.45 -3.39
N SER A 63 5.98 19.51 -3.21
CA SER A 63 5.32 18.75 -4.29
C SER A 63 6.27 17.96 -5.22
N GLN A 64 7.48 17.64 -4.74
CA GLN A 64 8.43 16.79 -5.46
C GLN A 64 7.92 15.35 -5.55
N ARG A 65 8.30 14.65 -6.62
CA ARG A 65 7.93 13.26 -6.87
C ARG A 65 9.16 12.46 -7.25
N GLY A 66 9.34 11.29 -6.67
CA GLY A 66 10.39 10.35 -7.11
C GLY A 66 10.05 9.77 -8.48
N LEU A 67 8.82 9.27 -8.63
CA LEU A 67 8.30 8.70 -9.87
C LEU A 67 6.84 9.17 -10.06
N GLN A 68 6.51 9.57 -11.28
CA GLN A 68 5.12 9.80 -11.70
C GLN A 68 4.86 8.95 -12.95
N VAL A 69 3.83 8.11 -12.87
CA VAL A 69 3.35 7.31 -14.00
C VAL A 69 1.99 7.83 -14.43
N TYR A 70 1.84 8.12 -15.72
CA TYR A 70 0.61 8.62 -16.31
C TYR A 70 0.34 7.87 -17.61
N GLN A 71 -0.81 7.18 -17.66
CA GLN A 71 -1.26 6.46 -18.84
C GLN A 71 -2.23 7.34 -19.63
N ALA A 72 -2.00 7.48 -20.93
CA ALA A 72 -2.89 8.22 -21.81
C ALA A 72 -4.28 7.56 -21.89
N LYS A 73 -5.30 8.37 -22.15
CA LYS A 73 -6.68 7.90 -22.32
C LYS A 73 -6.77 6.87 -23.46
N THR A 74 -7.43 5.75 -23.19
CA THR A 74 -7.72 4.73 -24.20
C THR A 74 -8.93 5.13 -25.03
N THR A 75 -8.87 4.92 -26.34
CA THR A 75 -9.96 5.27 -27.28
C THR A 75 -10.72 4.04 -27.79
N ILE A 76 -10.30 2.84 -27.40
CA ILE A 76 -10.93 1.56 -27.76
C ILE A 76 -11.81 1.10 -26.59
N GLY A 77 -13.07 0.74 -26.87
CA GLY A 77 -14.01 0.27 -25.85
C GLY A 77 -13.69 -1.14 -25.32
N ALA A 78 -14.24 -1.46 -24.13
CA ALA A 78 -14.24 -2.79 -23.52
C ALA A 78 -12.87 -3.43 -23.23
N SER A 79 -11.82 -2.64 -23.02
CA SER A 79 -10.50 -3.15 -22.64
C SER A 79 -10.01 -2.54 -21.33
N TRP A 80 -9.12 -3.26 -20.65
CA TRP A 80 -8.43 -2.75 -19.48
C TRP A 80 -7.33 -1.78 -19.89
N SER A 81 -7.08 -0.77 -19.06
CA SER A 81 -5.96 0.15 -19.22
C SER A 81 -5.27 0.26 -17.87
N TYR A 82 -3.95 0.11 -17.86
CA TYR A 82 -3.17 0.05 -16.62
C TYR A 82 -2.14 1.17 -16.60
N GLY A 83 -1.98 1.81 -15.45
CA GLY A 83 -0.83 2.69 -15.21
C GLY A 83 0.42 1.89 -14.85
N ILE A 84 0.28 1.00 -13.87
CA ILE A 84 1.36 0.12 -13.38
C ILE A 84 0.79 -1.29 -13.22
N ILE A 85 1.52 -2.30 -13.69
CA ILE A 85 1.28 -3.71 -13.37
C ILE A 85 2.53 -4.20 -12.65
N ALA A 86 2.35 -4.73 -11.43
CA ALA A 86 3.41 -5.32 -10.64
C ALA A 86 2.98 -6.72 -10.20
N SER A 87 3.87 -7.70 -10.38
CA SER A 87 3.66 -9.08 -9.97
C SER A 87 4.99 -9.69 -9.55
N VAL A 88 4.91 -10.68 -8.67
CA VAL A 88 6.02 -11.53 -8.29
C VAL A 88 5.51 -12.95 -8.20
N GLU A 89 6.27 -13.86 -8.78
CA GLU A 89 6.00 -15.30 -8.72
C GLU A 89 7.18 -15.96 -8.01
N GLN A 90 6.89 -17.00 -7.24
CA GLN A 90 7.91 -17.78 -6.55
C GLN A 90 8.10 -19.13 -7.23
N GLY A 91 9.35 -19.57 -7.28
CA GLY A 91 9.69 -20.94 -7.65
C GLY A 91 9.39 -21.94 -6.53
N SER A 92 10.08 -23.07 -6.54
CA SER A 92 9.84 -24.20 -5.64
C SER A 92 10.37 -24.05 -4.20
N CYS A 93 10.63 -22.84 -3.73
CA CYS A 93 11.15 -22.57 -2.38
C CYS A 93 10.09 -21.92 -1.47
N SER A 94 10.32 -21.98 -0.16
CA SER A 94 9.53 -21.22 0.81
C SER A 94 9.98 -19.74 0.83
N GLY A 95 9.06 -18.82 1.09
CA GLY A 95 9.38 -17.40 1.22
C GLY A 95 8.15 -16.52 1.35
N PHE A 96 8.40 -15.21 1.35
CA PHE A 96 7.37 -14.17 1.40
C PHE A 96 7.39 -13.41 0.09
N LEU A 97 6.22 -13.23 -0.50
CA LEU A 97 6.04 -12.51 -1.75
C LEU A 97 5.29 -11.21 -1.49
N ALA A 98 5.88 -10.10 -1.93
CA ALA A 98 5.25 -8.79 -1.92
C ALA A 98 5.31 -8.22 -3.34
N GLY A 99 4.15 -8.12 -4.00
CA GLY A 99 4.07 -7.49 -5.32
C GLY A 99 4.38 -5.99 -5.25
N ILE A 100 3.82 -5.31 -4.25
CA ILE A 100 4.12 -3.91 -3.93
C ILE A 100 4.27 -3.80 -2.42
N SER A 101 5.42 -3.25 -1.98
CA SER A 101 5.64 -2.83 -0.59
C SER A 101 5.71 -1.31 -0.57
N SER A 102 4.86 -0.68 0.25
CA SER A 102 4.79 0.78 0.38
C SER A 102 4.91 1.18 1.85
N SER A 103 5.60 2.28 2.10
CA SER A 103 5.71 2.88 3.42
C SER A 103 5.76 4.39 3.32
N ALA A 104 4.92 5.05 4.12
CA ALA A 104 5.03 6.47 4.42
C ALA A 104 5.17 6.59 5.93
N TYR A 105 6.41 6.67 6.40
CA TYR A 105 6.74 6.71 7.83
C TYR A 105 7.75 7.80 8.10
N ARG A 106 7.47 8.65 9.08
CA ARG A 106 8.30 9.83 9.42
C ARG A 106 9.41 9.52 10.45
N GLY A 107 9.67 8.25 10.74
CA GLY A 107 10.66 7.83 11.72
C GLY A 107 10.09 7.65 13.13
N SER A 108 10.98 7.42 14.10
CA SER A 108 10.64 6.89 15.43
C SER A 108 9.90 7.84 16.38
N THR A 109 9.89 9.15 16.10
CA THR A 109 9.26 10.15 16.97
C THR A 109 7.92 10.58 16.38
N ALA A 110 6.86 10.59 17.18
CA ALA A 110 5.54 11.07 16.77
C ALA A 110 5.49 12.60 16.73
N TYR A 111 4.76 13.16 15.76
CA TYR A 111 4.58 14.61 15.59
C TYR A 111 3.10 14.92 15.37
N SER A 112 2.61 16.00 15.97
CA SER A 112 1.19 16.37 15.96
C SER A 112 0.70 17.03 14.65
N ASN A 113 1.62 17.45 13.78
CA ASN A 113 1.31 18.26 12.59
C ASN A 113 1.57 17.54 11.26
N VAL A 114 1.59 16.20 11.24
CA VAL A 114 1.85 15.42 10.02
C VAL A 114 0.78 14.36 9.81
N ARG A 115 0.44 14.13 8.54
CA ARG A 115 -0.37 12.98 8.10
C ARG A 115 0.49 12.12 7.19
N THR A 116 0.42 10.81 7.36
CA THR A 116 1.09 9.85 6.50
C THR A 116 0.06 8.95 5.83
N TYR A 117 0.31 8.61 4.57
CA TYR A 117 -0.56 7.75 3.77
C TYR A 117 0.31 6.69 3.10
N GLY A 118 0.28 5.45 3.60
CA GLY A 118 1.00 4.34 2.96
C GLY A 118 0.43 4.03 1.57
N LEU A 119 -0.89 4.15 1.41
CA LEU A 119 -1.60 4.14 0.15
C LEU A 119 -2.69 5.22 0.19
N LEU A 120 -2.69 6.12 -0.78
CA LEU A 120 -3.77 7.10 -1.00
C LEU A 120 -4.40 6.78 -2.35
N ALA A 121 -5.52 6.07 -2.34
CA ALA A 121 -6.20 5.59 -3.55
C ALA A 121 -7.56 6.25 -3.73
N GLN A 122 -7.92 6.52 -4.99
CA GLN A 122 -9.19 7.13 -5.37
C GLN A 122 -9.69 6.47 -6.66
N ALA A 123 -11.00 6.24 -6.74
CA ALA A 123 -11.69 5.82 -7.95
C ALA A 123 -13.07 6.51 -8.00
N GLY A 124 -13.55 6.85 -9.19
CA GLY A 124 -14.82 7.55 -9.35
C GLY A 124 -15.23 7.74 -10.81
N ASN A 125 -16.49 8.13 -11.02
CA ASN A 125 -17.10 8.40 -12.32
C ASN A 125 -17.09 7.22 -13.33
N GLY A 126 -16.97 5.98 -12.84
CA GLY A 126 -17.29 4.76 -13.58
C GLY A 126 -18.80 4.47 -13.61
N HIS A 127 -19.18 3.32 -14.17
CA HIS A 127 -20.59 2.87 -14.21
C HIS A 127 -21.19 2.75 -12.79
N ASN A 128 -22.51 2.92 -12.67
CA ASN A 128 -23.20 2.93 -11.38
C ASN A 128 -22.94 1.63 -10.59
N GLY A 129 -22.34 1.77 -9.41
CA GLY A 129 -21.96 0.63 -8.55
C GLY A 129 -20.56 0.03 -8.81
N PHE A 130 -19.82 0.51 -9.82
CA PHE A 130 -18.52 -0.09 -10.23
C PHE A 130 -17.35 0.89 -10.07
N ASN A 131 -17.22 1.45 -8.88
CA ASN A 131 -16.11 2.33 -8.51
C ASN A 131 -15.42 1.76 -7.27
N TYR A 132 -14.22 1.19 -7.46
CA TYR A 132 -13.46 0.53 -6.39
C TYR A 132 -12.10 1.23 -6.25
N ALA A 133 -11.92 2.07 -5.22
CA ALA A 133 -10.62 2.68 -4.95
C ALA A 133 -9.57 1.63 -4.52
N LEU A 134 -10.02 0.57 -3.86
CA LEU A 134 -9.27 -0.65 -3.60
C LEU A 134 -10.14 -1.84 -3.98
N TYR A 135 -9.67 -2.64 -4.92
CA TYR A 135 -10.21 -3.96 -5.21
C TYR A 135 -9.18 -5.00 -4.76
N ALA A 136 -9.51 -5.77 -3.74
CA ALA A 136 -8.64 -6.81 -3.19
C ALA A 136 -9.37 -8.16 -3.22
N GLN A 137 -8.67 -9.20 -3.68
CA GLN A 137 -9.19 -10.54 -3.78
C GLN A 137 -8.16 -11.54 -3.27
N LEU A 138 -8.59 -12.45 -2.41
CA LEU A 138 -7.81 -13.62 -2.06
C LEU A 138 -7.97 -14.67 -3.17
N LEU A 139 -6.86 -15.08 -3.78
CA LEU A 139 -6.84 -16.10 -4.83
C LEU A 139 -6.37 -17.45 -4.30
N GLY A 140 -6.82 -18.52 -4.93
CA GLY A 140 -6.50 -19.90 -4.54
C GLY A 140 -7.48 -20.49 -3.52
N SER A 141 -7.04 -21.55 -2.83
CA SER A 141 -7.89 -22.37 -1.96
C SER A 141 -7.43 -22.40 -0.50
N ARG A 142 -6.46 -21.57 -0.12
CA ARG A 142 -5.89 -21.53 1.23
C ARG A 142 -6.48 -20.38 2.03
N ASN A 143 -6.50 -20.57 3.36
CA ASN A 143 -6.93 -19.54 4.29
C ASN A 143 -6.09 -18.27 4.16
N GLY A 144 -6.71 -17.13 4.46
CA GLY A 144 -6.08 -15.82 4.32
C GLY A 144 -7.11 -14.72 4.43
N ALA A 145 -6.65 -13.48 4.23
CA ALA A 145 -7.53 -12.33 4.11
C ALA A 145 -7.15 -11.51 2.87
N ALA A 146 -8.13 -11.06 2.09
CA ALA A 146 -7.88 -10.14 0.98
C ALA A 146 -7.39 -8.77 1.49
N VAL A 147 -7.91 -8.32 2.64
CA VAL A 147 -7.39 -7.18 3.40
C VAL A 147 -7.05 -7.63 4.81
N TYR A 148 -5.78 -7.59 5.20
CA TYR A 148 -5.32 -7.86 6.56
C TYR A 148 -4.78 -6.56 7.19
N ALA A 149 -5.47 -6.05 8.21
CA ALA A 149 -5.14 -4.78 8.85
C ALA A 149 -4.79 -4.98 10.33
N THR A 150 -3.70 -4.36 10.80
CA THR A 150 -3.21 -4.51 12.17
C THR A 150 -2.84 -3.16 12.80
N ILE A 151 -2.73 -3.15 14.12
CA ILE A 151 -2.20 -2.03 14.92
C ILE A 151 -0.86 -2.43 15.58
N PRO A 152 -0.01 -1.49 16.03
CA PRO A 152 1.33 -1.81 16.52
C PRO A 152 1.38 -2.91 17.60
N SER A 153 0.44 -2.93 18.55
CA SER A 153 0.38 -3.95 19.61
C SER A 153 -0.07 -5.34 19.14
N LYS A 154 -0.49 -5.46 17.88
CA LYS A 154 -0.97 -6.69 17.23
C LYS A 154 -0.31 -6.88 15.85
N ALA A 155 0.89 -6.34 15.66
CA ALA A 155 1.62 -6.46 14.40
C ALA A 155 2.02 -7.92 14.11
N GLY A 156 2.40 -8.16 12.86
CA GLY A 156 2.84 -9.47 12.37
C GLY A 156 1.72 -10.36 11.83
N ASP A 157 2.17 -11.39 11.14
CA ASP A 157 1.31 -12.38 10.51
C ASP A 157 0.81 -13.39 11.55
N ILE A 158 -0.41 -13.87 11.37
CA ILE A 158 -0.99 -14.97 12.13
C ILE A 158 -1.60 -15.97 11.17
N ASP A 159 -1.74 -17.21 11.64
CA ASP A 159 -2.60 -18.18 10.97
C ASP A 159 -4.07 -17.76 11.17
N VAL A 160 -4.74 -17.42 10.07
CA VAL A 160 -6.17 -17.12 10.07
C VAL A 160 -6.93 -18.39 9.68
N ASN A 161 -7.93 -18.76 10.46
CA ASN A 161 -8.65 -20.03 10.32
C ASN A 161 -9.77 -20.00 9.25
N GLY A 162 -9.59 -19.26 8.15
CA GLY A 162 -10.57 -19.18 7.06
C GLY A 162 -10.16 -18.25 5.92
N MET A 163 -11.01 -18.17 4.90
CA MET A 163 -10.87 -17.22 3.79
C MET A 163 -11.75 -15.99 4.03
N TRP A 164 -11.13 -14.83 4.23
CA TRP A 164 -11.81 -13.60 4.62
C TRP A 164 -11.64 -12.51 3.56
N ALA A 165 -12.70 -11.75 3.27
CA ALA A 165 -12.56 -10.53 2.46
C ALA A 165 -11.82 -9.42 3.24
N GLY A 166 -11.96 -9.40 4.58
CA GLY A 166 -11.23 -8.51 5.46
C GLY A 166 -11.03 -9.13 6.84
N TYR A 167 -9.84 -8.97 7.41
CA TYR A 167 -9.47 -9.38 8.75
C TYR A 167 -8.80 -8.22 9.48
N PHE A 168 -9.43 -7.73 10.54
CA PHE A 168 -8.99 -6.55 11.29
C PHE A 168 -8.51 -6.96 12.67
N ARG A 169 -7.19 -6.97 12.86
CA ARG A 169 -6.54 -7.31 14.12
C ARG A 169 -6.35 -6.05 14.95
N GLY A 170 -7.44 -5.52 15.50
CA GLY A 170 -7.48 -4.26 16.24
C GLY A 170 -8.92 -3.81 16.48
N ASN A 171 -9.10 -2.67 17.15
CA ASN A 171 -10.41 -2.04 17.25
C ASN A 171 -10.75 -1.38 15.91
N VAL A 172 -11.99 -1.54 15.45
CA VAL A 172 -12.50 -0.91 14.23
C VAL A 172 -13.47 0.18 14.64
N ASN A 173 -13.17 1.44 14.27
CA ASN A 173 -14.07 2.58 14.46
C ASN A 173 -14.77 2.91 13.15
N ILE A 174 -16.09 3.10 13.18
CA ILE A 174 -16.90 3.39 12.00
C ILE A 174 -17.80 4.58 12.32
N GLU A 175 -17.53 5.71 11.66
CA GLU A 175 -18.34 6.92 11.73
C GLU A 175 -19.48 6.82 10.71
N GLY A 176 -20.44 5.93 10.98
CA GLY A 176 -21.55 5.63 10.07
C GLY A 176 -22.25 4.32 10.43
N ALA A 177 -22.99 3.76 9.46
CA ALA A 177 -23.65 2.48 9.61
C ALA A 177 -22.80 1.34 9.04
N ILE A 178 -22.85 0.20 9.71
CA ILE A 178 -22.35 -1.07 9.21
C ILE A 178 -23.57 -1.88 8.74
N TYR A 179 -23.58 -2.26 7.47
CA TYR A 179 -24.62 -3.11 6.89
C TYR A 179 -24.12 -4.56 6.88
N LEU A 180 -24.80 -5.44 7.62
CA LEU A 180 -24.46 -6.86 7.74
C LEU A 180 -25.73 -7.69 7.66
N ASN A 181 -25.62 -8.89 7.08
CA ASN A 181 -26.70 -9.87 7.11
C ASN A 181 -26.88 -10.44 8.53
N SER A 182 -25.78 -10.68 9.23
CA SER A 182 -25.78 -11.17 10.60
C SER A 182 -24.52 -10.76 11.34
N VAL A 183 -24.62 -10.69 12.67
CA VAL A 183 -23.46 -10.58 13.56
C VAL A 183 -23.35 -11.88 14.32
N TYR A 184 -22.18 -12.51 14.23
CA TYR A 184 -21.89 -13.70 15.02
C TYR A 184 -21.17 -13.31 16.30
N TYR A 185 -21.83 -13.52 17.44
CA TYR A 185 -21.20 -13.43 18.75
C TYR A 185 -20.88 -14.85 19.23
N ALA A 186 -19.60 -15.17 19.35
CA ALA A 186 -19.19 -16.41 19.99
C ALA A 186 -19.65 -16.38 21.46
N SER A 187 -20.51 -17.32 21.82
CA SER A 187 -21.10 -17.45 23.15
C SER A 187 -20.82 -18.85 23.68
N ASP A 188 -19.54 -19.15 23.86
CA ASP A 188 -19.06 -20.43 24.39
C ASP A 188 -19.10 -20.42 25.92
N THR A 189 -19.69 -21.45 26.53
CA THR A 189 -19.76 -21.58 28.00
C THR A 189 -18.39 -21.77 28.64
N SER A 190 -17.42 -22.36 27.92
CA SER A 190 -16.05 -22.54 28.39
C SER A 190 -15.29 -21.21 28.55
N LEU A 191 -15.75 -20.16 27.85
CA LEU A 191 -15.18 -18.81 27.91
C LEU A 191 -15.93 -17.88 28.89
N LYS A 192 -16.88 -18.43 29.65
CA LYS A 192 -17.74 -17.67 30.57
C LYS A 192 -17.53 -18.12 32.01
N LYS A 193 -17.83 -17.21 32.94
CA LYS A 193 -17.81 -17.44 34.38
C LYS A 193 -19.12 -16.95 35.00
N ASP A 194 -19.41 -17.41 36.21
CA ASP A 194 -20.58 -17.01 37.01
C ASP A 194 -21.93 -17.21 36.28
N ILE A 195 -22.02 -18.31 35.51
CA ILE A 195 -23.27 -18.70 34.84
C ILE A 195 -24.23 -19.22 35.90
N LYS A 196 -25.22 -18.41 36.27
CA LYS A 196 -26.26 -18.76 37.25
C LYS A 196 -27.66 -18.37 36.75
N PRO A 197 -28.73 -18.97 37.29
CA PRO A 197 -30.09 -18.50 37.05
C PRO A 197 -30.25 -17.03 37.42
N LEU A 198 -31.18 -16.34 36.75
CA LEU A 198 -31.56 -14.97 37.13
C LEU A 198 -32.14 -14.97 38.55
N GLU A 199 -31.81 -13.94 39.34
CA GLU A 199 -32.29 -13.79 40.72
C GLU A 199 -33.76 -13.35 40.72
N THR A 200 -34.45 -13.57 41.84
CA THR A 200 -35.91 -13.41 41.94
C THR A 200 -36.37 -11.97 41.67
N ASP A 201 -35.52 -10.97 41.93
CA ASP A 201 -35.75 -9.55 41.67
C ASP A 201 -35.59 -9.17 40.18
N ASN A 202 -34.93 -10.01 39.36
CA ASN A 202 -34.81 -9.77 37.92
C ASN A 202 -36.13 -9.97 37.18
N LEU A 203 -37.01 -10.85 37.66
CA LEU A 203 -38.30 -11.10 37.02
C LEU A 203 -39.20 -9.85 37.05
N SER A 204 -39.18 -9.11 38.16
CA SER A 204 -39.91 -7.84 38.30
C SER A 204 -39.45 -6.80 37.27
N LYS A 205 -38.13 -6.77 36.98
CA LYS A 205 -37.53 -5.87 35.99
C LYS A 205 -37.90 -6.27 34.55
N LEU A 206 -38.00 -7.58 34.28
CA LEU A 206 -38.45 -8.12 32.99
C LEU A 206 -39.93 -7.82 32.72
N ILE A 207 -40.79 -7.97 33.73
CA ILE A 207 -42.23 -7.68 33.61
C ILE A 207 -42.49 -6.18 33.41
N ALA A 208 -41.59 -5.32 33.90
CA ALA A 208 -41.68 -3.87 33.72
C ALA A 208 -41.38 -3.39 32.28
N PHE A 209 -40.92 -4.24 31.37
CA PHE A 209 -40.79 -3.85 29.96
C PHE A 209 -42.17 -3.56 29.36
N ASN A 210 -42.32 -2.38 28.77
CA ASN A 210 -43.49 -2.02 27.98
C ASN A 210 -43.15 -2.06 26.48
N PRO A 211 -43.17 -3.24 25.83
CA PRO A 211 -42.89 -3.34 24.41
C PRO A 211 -43.96 -2.60 23.61
N ILE A 212 -43.53 -1.65 22.78
CA ILE A 212 -44.42 -0.86 21.93
C ILE A 212 -44.21 -1.21 20.46
N LYS A 213 -45.30 -1.14 19.68
CA LYS A 213 -45.25 -1.20 18.22
C LYS A 213 -45.14 0.21 17.67
N TYR A 214 -44.20 0.47 16.77
CA TYR A 214 -44.05 1.76 16.12
C TYR A 214 -43.90 1.62 14.60
N LYS A 215 -44.13 2.72 13.89
CA LYS A 215 -43.81 2.88 12.46
C LYS A 215 -42.66 3.88 12.34
N LEU A 216 -41.72 3.63 11.43
CA LEU A 216 -40.65 4.59 11.14
C LEU A 216 -41.24 5.84 10.49
N LYS A 217 -40.71 7.02 10.86
CA LYS A 217 -41.14 8.29 10.27
C LYS A 217 -40.76 8.41 8.79
N LYS A 218 -39.73 7.70 8.35
CA LYS A 218 -39.31 7.52 6.94
C LYS A 218 -38.76 6.10 6.75
N PRO A 219 -39.04 5.42 5.62
CA PRO A 219 -38.39 4.15 5.28
C PRO A 219 -36.88 4.35 5.15
N ILE A 220 -36.09 3.38 5.62
CA ILE A 220 -34.64 3.27 5.37
C ILE A 220 -34.44 2.58 4.02
#